data_AF-A0A965VC24-F1
#
_entry.id   AF-A0A965VC24-F1
#
_cell.length_a   1.000
_cell.length_b   1.000
_cell.length_c   1.000
_cell.angle_alpha   90.00
_cell.angle_beta   90.00
_cell.angle_gamma   90.00
#
_symmetry.space_group_name_H-M   'P 1'
#
loop_
_entity.id
_entity.type
_entity.pdbx_description
1 polymer ?
#
loop_
_entity_poly.entity_id
_entity_poly.type
_entity_poly.pdbx_seq_one_letter_code
_entity_poly.pdbx_strand_id
1 'polypeptide(L)'
;ANHGQEGDSPLAARLDAPGIRNVLPGGTPLLDVVVDPPVFIKAYAADNEEVVRGLRDVGADAVGPLAWRQSFDRGCYQSTLAVSLPAPRRGLLRILEQDCDPSEVPAFVSREAVDLTQISLDLGKAYQTLKEFAVAQGGEEAGNLFTAAEMQAQGWIGVDLPGVLGGLGSRHWFISYPPRVAEALEESRRGPGWSLHRDREPCGKRRICRSIVRRAGELLPLKPARMFGVSDCSRSGGTLGMLRDLAAALTPEDVGDDYRDLLADLQAILPSGADMEGMMGTGAMLMTVDDDGVALRSVWEMPAP
;
A
#
# COMPACT_ATOMS: atom_id res chain seq x y z
N ALA A 1 4.24 29.91 9.82
CA ALA A 1 5.35 29.71 8.88
C ALA A 1 5.93 31.06 8.49
N ASN A 2 7.16 31.36 8.92
CA ASN A 2 7.87 32.59 8.54
C ASN A 2 8.39 32.43 7.10
N HIS A 3 7.62 32.89 6.11
CA HIS A 3 8.02 32.95 4.68
C HIS A 3 8.51 34.36 4.31
N GLY A 4 9.48 34.89 5.06
CA GLY A 4 9.87 36.29 4.99
C GLY A 4 11.31 36.56 4.53
N GLN A 5 12.00 35.61 3.91
CA GLN A 5 13.31 35.87 3.30
C GLN A 5 13.24 35.63 1.80
N GLU A 6 13.72 36.61 1.02
CA GLU A 6 13.74 36.68 -0.45
C GLU A 6 14.64 35.62 -1.13
N GLY A 7 14.69 34.40 -0.60
CA GLY A 7 15.36 33.26 -1.23
C GLY A 7 14.35 32.19 -1.61
N ASP A 8 14.54 31.56 -2.77
CA ASP A 8 13.78 30.36 -3.12
C ASP A 8 13.92 29.32 -2.00
N SER A 9 12.78 28.84 -1.50
CA SER A 9 12.76 27.85 -0.44
C SER A 9 13.50 26.59 -0.91
N PRO A 10 14.47 26.06 -0.14
CA PRO A 10 15.11 24.78 -0.47
C PRO A 10 14.12 23.63 -0.64
N LEU A 11 12.94 23.72 0.00
CA LEU A 11 11.84 22.78 -0.15
C LEU A 11 11.20 22.86 -1.54
N ALA A 12 11.05 24.07 -2.10
CA ALA A 12 10.42 24.29 -3.40
C ALA A 12 11.17 23.53 -4.50
N ALA A 13 12.50 23.65 -4.52
CA ALA A 13 13.35 22.93 -5.47
C ALA A 13 13.19 21.39 -5.38
N ARG A 14 12.88 20.83 -4.21
CA ARG A 14 12.64 19.38 -4.05
C ARG A 14 11.26 18.96 -4.51
N LEU A 15 10.25 19.78 -4.23
CA LEU A 15 8.89 19.55 -4.70
C LEU A 15 8.79 19.69 -6.24
N ASP A 16 9.70 20.45 -6.84
CA ASP A 16 9.82 20.62 -8.30
C ASP A 16 10.51 19.45 -9.02
N ALA A 17 11.00 18.44 -8.29
CA ALA A 17 11.62 17.28 -8.91
C ALA A 17 10.65 16.53 -9.86
N PRO A 18 11.14 15.99 -10.99
CA PRO A 18 10.39 15.04 -11.81
C PRO A 18 9.83 13.90 -10.95
N GLY A 19 8.63 13.43 -11.27
CA GLY A 19 7.95 12.36 -10.51
C GLY A 19 7.26 12.85 -9.22
N ILE A 20 7.55 14.06 -8.73
CA ILE A 20 6.85 14.67 -7.59
C ILE A 20 5.89 15.75 -8.06
N ARG A 21 6.38 16.78 -8.77
CA ARG A 21 5.60 17.99 -9.09
C ARG A 21 4.29 17.69 -9.83
N ASN A 22 4.27 16.63 -10.65
CA ASN A 22 3.14 16.28 -11.51
C ASN A 22 2.05 15.47 -10.78
N VAL A 23 2.34 14.94 -9.59
CA VAL A 23 1.44 14.01 -8.89
C VAL A 23 0.92 14.54 -7.57
N LEU A 24 1.56 15.58 -7.01
CA LEU A 24 1.10 16.20 -5.76
C LEU A 24 -0.32 16.75 -5.92
N PRO A 25 -1.19 16.55 -4.92
CA PRO A 25 -2.56 17.00 -4.98
C PRO A 25 -2.63 18.53 -4.90
N GLY A 26 -3.68 19.07 -5.51
CA GLY A 26 -4.05 20.47 -5.35
C GLY A 26 -4.80 20.71 -4.03
N GLY A 27 -5.59 21.79 -3.98
CA GLY A 27 -6.39 22.14 -2.80
C GLY A 27 -5.58 22.80 -1.70
N THR A 28 -6.13 22.77 -0.48
CA THR A 28 -5.50 23.36 0.71
C THR A 28 -4.55 22.34 1.33
N PRO A 29 -3.22 22.58 1.32
CA PRO A 29 -2.28 21.66 1.96
C PRO A 29 -2.47 21.69 3.47
N LEU A 30 -2.47 20.50 4.07
CA LEU A 30 -2.56 20.28 5.52
C LEU A 30 -1.20 19.93 6.10
N LEU A 31 -0.44 19.10 5.39
CA LEU A 31 0.87 18.60 5.78
C LEU A 31 1.74 18.37 4.53
N ASP A 32 2.97 18.84 4.59
CA ASP A 32 4.02 18.52 3.61
C ASP A 32 5.25 17.99 4.36
N VAL A 33 5.65 16.76 4.04
CA VAL A 33 6.89 16.14 4.50
C VAL A 33 7.77 15.89 3.29
N VAL A 34 9.02 16.35 3.35
CA VAL A 34 10.01 16.11 2.29
C VAL A 34 11.25 15.48 2.90
N VAL A 35 11.70 14.38 2.31
CA VAL A 35 12.91 13.65 2.68
C VAL A 35 13.79 13.58 1.45
N ASP A 36 15.09 13.84 1.58
CA ASP A 36 16.04 13.76 0.48
C ASP A 36 17.12 12.71 0.76
N PRO A 37 16.92 11.45 0.35
CA PRO A 37 17.87 10.35 0.58
C PRO A 37 19.32 10.66 0.17
N PRO A 38 19.61 11.33 -0.97
CA PRO A 38 20.96 11.74 -1.33
C PRO A 38 21.71 12.54 -0.27
N VAL A 39 21.03 13.41 0.48
CA VAL A 39 21.64 14.18 1.58
C VAL A 39 22.03 13.24 2.72
N PHE A 40 21.16 12.31 3.10
CA PHE A 40 21.48 11.32 4.13
C PHE A 40 22.62 10.40 3.70
N ILE A 41 22.55 9.83 2.48
CA ILE A 41 23.60 8.96 1.94
C ILE A 41 24.96 9.68 1.94
N LYS A 42 25.01 10.94 1.50
CA LYS A 42 26.24 11.73 1.51
C LYS A 42 26.77 11.98 2.93
N ALA A 43 25.88 12.21 3.90
CA ALA A 43 26.27 12.44 5.30
C ALA A 43 26.88 11.18 5.95
N TYR A 44 26.37 9.99 5.62
CA TYR A 44 26.83 8.72 6.20
C TYR A 44 27.97 8.05 5.41
N ALA A 45 28.24 8.50 4.18
CA ALA A 45 29.18 7.83 3.29
C ALA A 45 30.62 7.79 3.77
N ALA A 46 31.06 8.78 4.55
CA ALA A 46 32.45 8.85 5.02
C ALA A 46 32.83 7.69 5.95
N ASP A 47 31.88 7.23 6.75
CA ASP A 47 32.13 6.22 7.80
C ASP A 47 31.56 4.83 7.45
N ASN A 48 30.82 4.70 6.34
CA ASN A 48 30.01 3.50 6.04
C ASN A 48 30.04 3.11 4.56
N GLU A 49 31.24 2.95 3.96
CA GLU A 49 31.39 2.62 2.54
C GLU A 49 30.65 1.33 2.14
N GLU A 50 30.63 0.31 3.00
CA GLU A 50 29.93 -0.95 2.75
C GLU A 50 28.42 -0.76 2.67
N VAL A 51 27.83 0.03 3.58
CA VAL A 51 26.40 0.37 3.56
C VAL A 51 26.05 1.14 2.29
N VAL A 52 26.87 2.13 1.91
CA VAL A 52 26.64 2.91 0.69
C VAL A 52 26.75 2.04 -0.56
N ARG A 53 27.67 1.07 -0.57
CA ARG A 53 27.77 0.09 -1.66
C ARG A 53 26.50 -0.76 -1.75
N GLY A 54 26.04 -1.33 -0.63
CA GLY A 54 24.79 -2.08 -0.59
C GLY A 54 23.58 -1.25 -1.04
N LEU A 55 23.50 0.03 -0.66
CA LEU A 55 22.47 0.96 -1.12
C LEU A 55 22.53 1.18 -2.64
N ARG A 56 23.73 1.32 -3.22
CA ARG A 56 23.89 1.41 -4.68
C ARG A 56 23.48 0.12 -5.39
N ASP A 57 23.79 -1.02 -4.80
CA ASP A 57 23.49 -2.31 -5.41
C ASP A 57 21.97 -2.58 -5.46
N VAL A 58 21.21 -2.13 -4.45
CA VAL A 58 19.74 -2.17 -4.50
C VAL A 58 19.14 -1.10 -5.42
N GLY A 59 19.94 -0.12 -5.88
CA GLY A 59 19.52 1.02 -6.70
C GLY A 59 19.03 2.24 -5.91
N ALA A 60 19.23 2.27 -4.58
CA ALA A 60 18.80 3.37 -3.73
C ALA A 60 19.60 4.66 -3.96
N ASP A 61 20.76 4.58 -4.62
CA ASP A 61 21.53 5.74 -5.08
C ASP A 61 20.83 6.55 -6.19
N ALA A 62 19.87 5.92 -6.89
CA ALA A 62 19.05 6.59 -7.89
C ALA A 62 17.75 7.19 -7.31
N VAL A 63 17.47 6.97 -6.02
CA VAL A 63 16.29 7.52 -5.36
C VAL A 63 16.53 9.02 -5.11
N GLY A 64 15.75 9.86 -5.77
CA GLY A 64 15.71 11.29 -5.55
C GLY A 64 14.86 11.66 -4.33
N PRO A 65 14.36 12.90 -4.25
CA PRO A 65 13.52 13.33 -3.14
C PRO A 65 12.26 12.47 -3.02
N LEU A 66 11.80 12.33 -1.79
CA LEU A 66 10.50 11.80 -1.42
C LEU A 66 9.67 12.94 -0.85
N ALA A 67 8.43 13.06 -1.30
CA ALA A 67 7.47 14.02 -0.78
C ALA A 67 6.18 13.29 -0.36
N TRP A 68 5.67 13.65 0.80
CA TRP A 68 4.35 13.24 1.27
C TRP A 68 3.51 14.48 1.52
N ARG A 69 2.45 14.66 0.73
CA ARG A 69 1.49 15.76 0.89
C ARG A 69 0.13 15.22 1.28
N GLN A 70 -0.45 15.85 2.30
CA GLN A 70 -1.86 15.71 2.63
C GLN A 70 -2.57 17.03 2.32
N SER A 71 -3.75 16.95 1.75
CA SER A 71 -4.54 18.14 1.35
C SER A 71 -6.03 17.88 1.46
N PHE A 72 -6.80 18.95 1.52
CA PHE A 72 -8.25 18.92 1.40
C PHE A 72 -8.68 19.68 0.16
N ASP A 73 -9.49 19.04 -0.68
CA ASP A 73 -10.05 19.65 -1.88
C ASP A 73 -11.48 19.13 -2.14
N ARG A 74 -12.44 20.05 -2.31
CA ARG A 74 -13.83 19.75 -2.69
C ARG A 74 -14.49 18.63 -1.86
N GLY A 75 -14.33 18.68 -0.54
CA GLY A 75 -14.92 17.67 0.35
C GLY A 75 -14.19 16.32 0.32
N CYS A 76 -12.98 16.27 -0.23
CA CYS A 76 -12.16 15.07 -0.24
C CYS A 76 -10.84 15.33 0.50
N TYR A 77 -10.46 14.38 1.34
CA TYR A 77 -9.11 14.29 1.87
C TYR A 77 -8.24 13.56 0.85
N GLN A 78 -7.08 14.11 0.52
CA GLN A 78 -6.14 13.53 -0.43
C GLN A 78 -4.77 13.37 0.23
N SER A 79 -4.17 12.20 0.05
CA SER A 79 -2.79 11.91 0.45
C SER A 79 -2.00 11.48 -0.78
N THR A 80 -0.80 11.99 -0.95
CA THR A 80 0.11 11.53 -2.01
C THR A 80 1.51 11.39 -1.45
N LEU A 81 2.03 10.17 -1.54
CA LEU A 81 3.44 9.86 -1.34
C LEU A 81 4.07 9.71 -2.72
N ALA A 82 5.02 10.58 -3.05
CA ALA A 82 5.71 10.60 -4.34
C ALA A 82 7.22 10.49 -4.12
N VAL A 83 7.88 9.73 -4.99
CA VAL A 83 9.33 9.54 -4.98
C VAL A 83 9.84 9.81 -6.38
N SER A 84 10.78 10.73 -6.51
CA SER A 84 11.57 10.91 -7.74
C SER A 84 12.43 9.66 -7.91
N LEU A 85 12.14 8.85 -8.91
CA LEU A 85 12.84 7.59 -9.16
C LEU A 85 12.87 7.30 -10.67
N PRO A 86 13.81 7.93 -11.39
CA PRO A 86 13.81 7.92 -12.84
C PRO A 86 14.15 6.53 -13.41
N ALA A 87 13.58 6.22 -14.57
CA ALA A 87 13.92 5.05 -15.36
C ALA A 87 15.22 5.26 -16.16
N PRO A 88 15.94 4.18 -16.54
CA PRO A 88 15.70 2.79 -16.14
C PRO A 88 16.19 2.52 -14.71
N ARG A 89 15.35 1.84 -13.91
CA ARG A 89 15.73 1.41 -12.56
C ARG A 89 16.66 0.20 -12.60
N ARG A 90 17.49 0.08 -11.56
CA ARG A 90 18.54 -0.94 -11.43
C ARG A 90 18.34 -1.77 -10.16
N GLY A 91 19.06 -2.89 -10.05
CA GLY A 91 19.01 -3.76 -8.88
C GLY A 91 17.59 -4.26 -8.60
N LEU A 92 17.19 -4.25 -7.33
CA LEU A 92 15.84 -4.65 -6.91
C LEU A 92 14.75 -3.72 -7.42
N LEU A 93 15.05 -2.44 -7.64
CA LEU A 93 14.07 -1.47 -8.13
C LEU A 93 13.64 -1.75 -9.58
N ARG A 94 14.38 -2.60 -10.32
CA ARG A 94 13.96 -3.08 -11.65
C ARG A 94 12.63 -3.86 -11.61
N ILE A 95 12.20 -4.36 -10.45
CA ILE A 95 10.86 -4.96 -10.28
C ILE A 95 9.75 -3.96 -10.67
N LEU A 96 9.99 -2.66 -10.48
CA LEU A 96 9.04 -1.61 -10.82
C LEU A 96 8.93 -1.35 -12.32
N GLU A 97 9.89 -1.81 -13.14
CA GLU A 97 9.93 -1.65 -14.60
C GLU A 97 8.99 -2.60 -15.35
N GLN A 98 8.33 -3.53 -14.65
CA GLN A 98 7.35 -4.40 -15.30
C GLN A 98 6.14 -3.60 -15.79
N ASP A 99 5.46 -4.06 -16.83
CA ASP A 99 4.20 -3.45 -17.24
C ASP A 99 3.16 -3.47 -16.11
N CYS A 100 2.32 -2.45 -16.08
CA CYS A 100 1.19 -2.38 -15.16
C CYS A 100 -0.09 -2.81 -15.89
N ASP A 101 -0.89 -3.64 -15.23
CA ASP A 101 -2.20 -4.00 -15.72
C ASP A 101 -3.22 -2.86 -15.55
N PRO A 102 -4.29 -2.84 -16.36
CA PRO A 102 -5.44 -1.99 -16.11
C PRO A 102 -6.01 -2.19 -14.71
N SER A 103 -6.36 -1.08 -14.05
CA SER A 103 -7.05 -1.09 -12.77
C SER A 103 -8.53 -1.42 -12.99
N GLU A 104 -8.95 -2.63 -12.63
CA GLU A 104 -10.34 -3.07 -12.79
C GLU A 104 -10.83 -3.88 -11.58
N VAL A 105 -12.16 -3.93 -11.42
CA VAL A 105 -12.78 -4.80 -10.41
C VAL A 105 -13.26 -6.08 -11.08
N PRO A 106 -12.71 -7.25 -10.70
CA PRO A 106 -13.11 -8.50 -11.31
C PRO A 106 -14.58 -8.82 -11.10
N ALA A 107 -15.19 -9.47 -12.09
CA ALA A 107 -16.61 -9.83 -12.05
C ALA A 107 -16.98 -10.81 -10.92
N PHE A 108 -15.99 -11.53 -10.37
CA PHE A 108 -16.19 -12.47 -9.26
C PHE A 108 -16.24 -11.81 -7.88
N VAL A 109 -15.84 -10.53 -7.77
CA VAL A 109 -15.89 -9.80 -6.49
C VAL A 109 -17.35 -9.57 -6.12
N SER A 110 -17.75 -10.13 -4.96
CA SER A 110 -19.13 -10.03 -4.50
C SER A 110 -19.41 -8.65 -3.90
N ARG A 111 -20.70 -8.32 -3.72
CA ARG A 111 -21.14 -6.98 -3.30
C ARG A 111 -20.84 -6.65 -1.85
N GLU A 112 -20.51 -7.66 -1.08
CA GLU A 112 -20.24 -7.60 0.35
C GLU A 112 -18.80 -7.15 0.65
N ALA A 113 -17.90 -7.15 -0.35
CA ALA A 113 -16.54 -6.70 -0.19
C ALA A 113 -16.51 -5.22 0.25
N VAL A 114 -15.74 -4.94 1.30
CA VAL A 114 -15.51 -3.58 1.82
C VAL A 114 -14.20 -3.00 1.34
N ASP A 115 -13.25 -3.85 0.95
CA ASP A 115 -11.98 -3.43 0.39
C ASP A 115 -11.58 -4.37 -0.75
N LEU A 116 -11.04 -3.78 -1.81
CA LEU A 116 -10.39 -4.50 -2.89
C LEU A 116 -9.08 -3.79 -3.18
N THR A 117 -7.98 -4.52 -3.13
CA THR A 117 -6.68 -4.08 -3.61
C THR A 117 -6.21 -5.00 -4.73
N GLN A 118 -5.87 -4.43 -5.88
CA GLN A 118 -5.14 -5.10 -6.96
C GLN A 118 -3.67 -4.70 -6.90
N ILE A 119 -2.77 -5.66 -7.00
CA ILE A 119 -1.34 -5.44 -7.25
C ILE A 119 -1.02 -6.06 -8.61
N SER A 120 -0.50 -5.24 -9.51
CA SER A 120 -0.03 -5.67 -10.83
C SER A 120 1.43 -6.08 -10.70
N LEU A 121 1.78 -7.37 -10.66
CA LEU A 121 3.15 -7.84 -10.52
C LEU A 121 3.29 -9.26 -11.10
N ASP A 122 4.16 -9.44 -12.08
CA ASP A 122 4.58 -10.78 -12.51
C ASP A 122 5.55 -11.34 -11.47
N LEU A 123 5.06 -12.29 -10.67
CA LEU A 123 5.83 -12.88 -9.56
C LEU A 123 7.03 -13.68 -10.07
N GLY A 124 6.95 -14.27 -11.26
CA GLY A 124 8.07 -14.97 -11.88
C GLY A 124 9.22 -14.00 -12.20
N LYS A 125 8.90 -12.87 -12.85
CA LYS A 125 9.90 -11.82 -13.15
C LYS A 125 10.44 -11.14 -11.88
N ALA A 126 9.58 -10.92 -10.88
CA ALA A 126 9.99 -10.37 -9.60
C ALA A 126 10.96 -11.31 -8.87
N TYR A 127 10.64 -12.61 -8.83
CA TYR A 127 11.50 -13.66 -8.28
C TYR A 127 12.85 -13.72 -9.00
N GLN A 128 12.88 -13.68 -10.34
CA GLN A 128 14.15 -13.67 -11.08
C GLN A 128 14.99 -12.44 -10.76
N THR A 129 14.38 -11.26 -10.66
CA THR A 129 15.10 -10.04 -10.27
C THR A 129 15.67 -10.15 -8.85
N LEU A 130 14.91 -10.71 -7.91
CA LEU A 130 15.38 -10.98 -6.55
C LEU A 130 16.54 -11.98 -6.53
N LYS A 131 16.44 -13.07 -7.30
CA LYS A 131 17.50 -14.08 -7.43
C LYS A 131 18.77 -13.48 -8.01
N GLU A 132 18.67 -12.76 -9.13
CA GLU A 132 19.81 -12.07 -9.74
C GLU A 132 20.48 -11.11 -8.76
N PHE A 133 19.69 -10.31 -8.04
CA PHE A 133 20.21 -9.40 -7.02
C PHE A 133 20.91 -10.16 -5.88
N ALA A 134 20.28 -11.18 -5.32
CA ALA A 134 20.84 -11.95 -4.21
C ALA A 134 22.12 -12.71 -4.61
N VAL A 135 22.19 -13.24 -5.83
CA VAL A 135 23.40 -13.88 -6.38
C VAL A 135 24.51 -12.85 -6.62
N ALA A 136 24.18 -11.65 -7.10
CA ALA A 136 25.16 -10.58 -7.26
C ALA A 136 25.78 -10.17 -5.91
N GLN A 137 25.01 -10.23 -4.82
CA GLN A 137 25.47 -9.88 -3.46
C GLN A 137 26.19 -11.04 -2.75
N GLY A 138 25.62 -12.24 -2.80
CA GLY A 138 26.09 -13.42 -2.06
C GLY A 138 26.96 -14.39 -2.86
N GLY A 139 27.18 -14.12 -4.15
CA GLY A 139 28.01 -14.95 -5.03
C GLY A 139 27.47 -16.38 -5.20
N GLU A 140 28.40 -17.34 -5.25
CA GLU A 140 28.10 -18.75 -5.50
C GLU A 140 27.22 -19.38 -4.41
N GLU A 141 27.41 -18.98 -3.14
CA GLU A 141 26.62 -19.52 -2.03
C GLU A 141 25.13 -19.21 -2.19
N ALA A 142 24.78 -17.94 -2.45
CA ALA A 142 23.40 -17.56 -2.73
C ALA A 142 22.85 -18.29 -3.97
N GLY A 143 23.66 -18.42 -5.02
CA GLY A 143 23.28 -19.17 -6.23
C GLY A 143 22.94 -20.64 -5.95
N ASN A 144 23.74 -21.29 -5.11
CA ASN A 144 23.52 -22.67 -4.68
C ASN A 144 22.24 -22.81 -3.83
N LEU A 145 21.94 -21.84 -2.95
CA LEU A 145 20.70 -21.83 -2.16
C LEU A 145 19.46 -21.71 -3.05
N PHE A 146 19.44 -20.78 -4.00
CA PHE A 146 18.32 -20.66 -4.94
C PHE A 146 18.15 -21.91 -5.80
N THR A 147 19.27 -22.49 -6.27
CA THR A 147 19.23 -23.74 -7.05
C THR A 147 18.67 -24.90 -6.24
N ALA A 148 19.11 -25.06 -4.99
CA ALA A 148 18.60 -26.09 -4.09
C ALA A 148 17.11 -25.92 -3.80
N ALA A 149 16.66 -24.68 -3.53
CA ALA A 149 15.26 -24.37 -3.30
C ALA A 149 14.39 -24.65 -4.54
N GLU A 150 14.86 -24.29 -5.73
CA GLU A 150 14.18 -24.57 -7.00
C GLU A 150 14.08 -26.07 -7.28
N MET A 151 15.17 -26.83 -7.07
CA MET A 151 15.16 -28.28 -7.22
C MET A 151 14.21 -28.96 -6.21
N GLN A 152 14.18 -28.48 -4.96
CA GLN A 152 13.25 -28.99 -3.95
C GLN A 152 11.79 -28.68 -4.32
N ALA A 153 11.49 -27.45 -4.73
CA ALA A 153 10.17 -27.05 -5.18
C ALA A 153 9.72 -27.87 -6.40
N GLN A 154 10.61 -28.09 -7.37
CA GLN A 154 10.35 -28.93 -8.53
C GLN A 154 10.11 -30.39 -8.14
N GLY A 155 10.83 -30.92 -7.15
CA GLY A 155 10.59 -32.26 -6.62
C GLY A 155 9.22 -32.42 -5.94
N TRP A 156 8.69 -31.37 -5.32
CA TRP A 156 7.39 -31.41 -4.62
C TRP A 156 6.20 -31.13 -5.55
N ILE A 157 6.31 -30.16 -6.44
CA ILE A 157 5.20 -29.64 -7.26
C ILE A 157 5.26 -30.22 -8.69
N GLY A 158 6.41 -30.76 -9.12
CA GLY A 158 6.61 -31.33 -10.46
C GLY A 158 6.85 -30.29 -11.57
N VAL A 159 7.11 -29.03 -11.20
CA VAL A 159 7.18 -27.87 -12.10
C VAL A 159 8.25 -26.89 -11.61
N ASP A 160 8.81 -26.08 -12.51
CA ASP A 160 9.81 -25.09 -12.13
C ASP A 160 9.16 -23.91 -11.37
N LEU A 161 9.77 -23.50 -10.26
CA LEU A 161 9.22 -22.46 -9.39
C LEU A 161 8.96 -21.12 -10.11
N PRO A 162 9.88 -20.59 -10.95
CA PRO A 162 9.63 -19.35 -11.69
C PRO A 162 8.43 -19.46 -12.63
N GLY A 163 8.29 -20.59 -13.33
CA GLY A 163 7.16 -20.89 -14.21
C GLY A 163 5.83 -20.96 -13.47
N VAL A 164 5.80 -21.56 -12.27
CA VAL A 164 4.62 -21.53 -11.40
C VAL A 164 4.26 -20.11 -11.00
N LEU A 165 5.23 -19.35 -10.51
CA LEU A 165 5.01 -17.97 -10.06
C LEU A 165 4.55 -17.07 -11.21
N GLY A 166 5.14 -17.19 -12.39
CA GLY A 166 4.68 -16.48 -13.59
C GLY A 166 3.30 -16.96 -14.08
N GLY A 167 2.99 -18.25 -13.91
CA GLY A 167 1.70 -18.85 -14.26
C GLY A 167 0.53 -18.36 -13.40
N LEU A 168 0.79 -17.81 -12.21
CA LEU A 168 -0.23 -17.11 -11.40
C LEU A 168 -0.72 -15.81 -12.05
N GLY A 169 -0.04 -15.36 -13.11
CA GLY A 169 -0.34 -14.12 -13.83
C GLY A 169 0.24 -12.88 -13.15
N SER A 170 -0.09 -11.73 -13.71
CA SER A 170 0.39 -10.43 -13.25
C SER A 170 -0.62 -9.68 -12.37
N ARG A 171 -1.86 -10.16 -12.21
CA ARG A 171 -2.88 -9.48 -11.39
C ARG A 171 -3.16 -10.26 -10.13
N HIS A 172 -2.87 -9.66 -8.98
CA HIS A 172 -3.11 -10.24 -7.66
C HIS A 172 -4.17 -9.40 -6.95
N TRP A 173 -5.26 -10.03 -6.51
CA TRP A 173 -6.36 -9.35 -5.83
C TRP A 173 -6.44 -9.76 -4.37
N PHE A 174 -6.52 -8.77 -3.50
CA PHE A 174 -6.80 -8.89 -2.07
C PHE A 174 -8.19 -8.33 -1.84
N ILE A 175 -9.08 -9.15 -1.29
CA ILE A 175 -10.49 -8.78 -1.10
C ILE A 175 -10.82 -8.95 0.38
N SER A 176 -11.23 -7.87 1.01
CA SER A 176 -11.65 -7.89 2.42
C SER A 176 -13.17 -7.83 2.51
N TYR A 177 -13.72 -8.66 3.39
CA TYR A 177 -15.13 -8.68 3.74
C TYR A 177 -15.30 -8.21 5.20
N PRO A 178 -16.45 -7.62 5.56
CA PRO A 178 -16.72 -7.26 6.95
C PRO A 178 -16.54 -8.47 7.86
N PRO A 179 -15.84 -8.33 9.00
CA PRO A 179 -15.70 -9.41 9.96
C PRO A 179 -17.08 -9.78 10.52
N ARG A 180 -17.43 -11.08 10.48
CA ARG A 180 -18.68 -11.61 11.07
C ARG A 180 -18.43 -12.23 12.45
N VAL A 181 -17.50 -11.66 13.23
CA VAL A 181 -17.01 -12.24 14.48
C VAL A 181 -18.13 -12.36 15.52
N ALA A 182 -18.94 -11.31 15.71
CA ALA A 182 -20.06 -11.34 16.67
C ALA A 182 -21.09 -12.42 16.29
N GLU A 183 -21.45 -12.52 15.02
CA GLU A 183 -22.39 -13.53 14.53
C GLU A 183 -21.83 -14.95 14.67
N ALA A 184 -20.54 -15.15 14.36
CA ALA A 184 -19.85 -16.42 14.54
C ALA A 184 -19.77 -16.83 16.01
N LEU A 185 -19.53 -15.88 16.93
CA LEU A 185 -19.54 -16.12 18.37
C LEU A 185 -20.95 -16.47 18.88
N GLU A 186 -21.99 -15.78 18.41
CA GLU A 186 -23.36 -16.14 18.73
C GLU A 186 -23.75 -17.52 18.22
N GLU A 187 -23.36 -17.86 16.98
CA GLU A 187 -23.59 -19.17 16.38
C GLU A 187 -22.88 -20.28 17.15
N SER A 188 -21.61 -20.04 17.54
CA SER A 188 -20.85 -20.94 18.42
C SER A 188 -21.53 -21.14 19.78
N ARG A 189 -22.07 -20.07 20.39
CA ARG A 189 -22.82 -20.16 21.66
C ARG A 189 -24.14 -20.91 21.55
N ARG A 190 -24.78 -20.93 20.38
CA ARG A 190 -26.02 -21.70 20.13
C ARG A 190 -25.78 -23.22 20.07
N GLY A 191 -24.52 -23.66 20.13
CA GLY A 191 -24.13 -25.07 20.13
C GLY A 191 -24.17 -25.70 18.74
N PRO A 192 -23.67 -26.94 18.57
CA PRO A 192 -23.60 -27.65 17.29
C PRO A 192 -24.99 -28.17 16.86
N GLY A 193 -25.95 -27.26 16.71
CA GLY A 193 -27.17 -27.51 15.95
C GLY A 193 -26.86 -27.27 14.49
N TRP A 194 -26.30 -28.27 13.80
CA TRP A 194 -26.00 -28.23 12.36
C TRP A 194 -27.29 -28.27 11.53
N SER A 195 -28.22 -27.33 11.75
CA SER A 195 -29.33 -27.11 10.83
C SER A 195 -28.78 -26.33 9.64
N LEU A 196 -28.58 -27.03 8.52
CA LEU A 196 -28.40 -26.44 7.20
C LEU A 196 -29.57 -25.50 6.91
N HIS A 197 -29.49 -24.25 7.36
CA HIS A 197 -30.44 -23.21 7.03
C HIS A 197 -30.22 -22.79 5.57
N ARG A 198 -30.91 -23.48 4.67
CA ARG A 198 -30.99 -23.17 3.24
C ARG A 198 -31.82 -21.92 2.91
N ASP A 199 -32.52 -21.35 3.90
CA ASP A 199 -33.53 -20.30 3.66
C ASP A 199 -33.22 -18.97 4.39
N ARG A 200 -31.95 -18.57 4.52
CA ARG A 200 -31.68 -17.18 4.89
C ARG A 200 -31.92 -16.30 3.66
N GLU A 201 -32.94 -15.46 3.73
CA GLU A 201 -33.21 -14.42 2.75
C GLU A 201 -31.91 -13.63 2.48
N PRO A 202 -31.48 -13.50 1.21
CA PRO A 202 -30.25 -12.78 0.90
C PRO A 202 -30.44 -11.33 1.35
N CYS A 203 -29.57 -10.90 2.28
CA CYS A 203 -29.47 -9.52 2.77
C CYS A 203 -29.92 -8.52 1.69
N GLY A 204 -31.07 -7.90 1.94
CA GLY A 204 -31.83 -7.17 0.93
C GLY A 204 -30.98 -6.19 0.12
N LYS A 205 -30.93 -6.43 -1.20
CA LYS A 205 -30.76 -5.46 -2.31
C LYS A 205 -29.81 -4.26 -2.10
N ARG A 206 -28.68 -4.38 -1.41
CA ARG A 206 -27.65 -3.31 -1.40
C ARG A 206 -26.67 -3.52 -2.54
N ARG A 207 -26.85 -2.74 -3.63
CA ARG A 207 -25.98 -2.71 -4.81
C ARG A 207 -24.76 -1.81 -4.52
N ILE A 208 -23.75 -2.32 -3.81
CA ILE A 208 -22.61 -1.51 -3.33
C ILE A 208 -21.41 -1.54 -4.31
N CYS A 209 -20.99 -2.70 -4.82
CA CYS A 209 -19.76 -2.76 -5.62
C CYS A 209 -19.75 -1.91 -6.89
N ARG A 210 -20.85 -1.83 -7.66
CA ARG A 210 -20.84 -0.99 -8.87
C ARG A 210 -20.86 0.50 -8.57
N SER A 211 -21.50 0.93 -7.48
CA SER A 211 -21.55 2.36 -7.13
C SER A 211 -20.22 2.83 -6.57
N ILE A 212 -19.57 2.04 -5.72
CA ILE A 212 -18.27 2.37 -5.12
C ILE A 212 -17.18 2.41 -6.18
N VAL A 213 -17.10 1.41 -7.06
CA VAL A 213 -16.07 1.39 -8.12
C VAL A 213 -16.23 2.56 -9.07
N ARG A 214 -17.47 2.83 -9.49
CA ARG A 214 -17.76 4.02 -10.31
C ARG A 214 -17.35 5.29 -9.57
N ARG A 215 -17.71 5.41 -8.30
CA ARG A 215 -17.40 6.59 -7.49
C ARG A 215 -15.90 6.76 -7.27
N ALA A 216 -15.18 5.69 -6.96
CA ALA A 216 -13.72 5.67 -6.87
C ALA A 216 -13.08 6.14 -8.18
N GLY A 217 -13.58 5.70 -9.34
CA GLY A 217 -13.11 6.18 -10.64
C GLY A 217 -13.44 7.64 -10.94
N GLU A 218 -14.48 8.22 -10.33
CA GLU A 218 -14.77 9.65 -10.37
C GLU A 218 -13.82 10.46 -9.46
N LEU A 219 -13.44 9.91 -8.31
CA LEU A 219 -12.52 10.55 -7.35
C LEU A 219 -11.06 10.50 -7.82
N LEU A 220 -10.65 9.36 -8.36
CA LEU A 220 -9.30 9.10 -8.82
C LEU A 220 -9.35 8.34 -10.14
N PRO A 221 -9.07 9.01 -11.29
CA PRO A 221 -9.18 8.38 -12.60
C PRO A 221 -8.33 7.10 -12.69
N LEU A 222 -9.00 5.99 -12.98
CA LEU A 222 -8.36 4.68 -13.07
C LEU A 222 -7.49 4.61 -14.33
N LYS A 223 -6.20 4.33 -14.12
CA LYS A 223 -5.20 4.09 -15.16
C LYS A 223 -4.53 2.74 -14.89
N PRO A 224 -3.77 2.17 -15.85
CA PRO A 224 -2.84 1.10 -15.52
C PRO A 224 -1.95 1.53 -14.36
N ALA A 225 -1.84 0.67 -13.35
CA ALA A 225 -1.18 0.99 -12.11
C ALA A 225 -0.53 -0.24 -11.48
N ARG A 226 0.53 0.00 -10.70
CA ARG A 226 1.21 -1.06 -9.94
C ARG A 226 0.34 -1.54 -8.80
N MET A 227 -0.42 -0.63 -8.19
CA MET A 227 -1.40 -0.93 -7.16
C MET A 227 -2.66 -0.09 -7.40
N PHE A 228 -3.81 -0.69 -7.16
CA PHE A 228 -5.12 -0.02 -7.19
C PHE A 228 -5.94 -0.51 -6.01
N GLY A 229 -6.55 0.40 -5.26
CA GLY A 229 -7.38 0.10 -4.10
C GLY A 229 -8.72 0.82 -4.18
N VAL A 230 -9.80 0.15 -3.80
CA VAL A 230 -11.10 0.78 -3.52
C VAL A 230 -11.63 0.29 -2.19
N SER A 231 -12.14 1.21 -1.39
CA SER A 231 -12.61 0.91 -0.05
C SER A 231 -13.93 1.62 0.24
N ASP A 232 -14.84 0.91 0.89
CA ASP A 232 -16.02 1.48 1.53
C ASP A 232 -15.67 1.91 2.95
N CYS A 233 -14.99 3.05 3.08
CA CYS A 233 -14.53 3.53 4.38
C CYS A 233 -15.68 3.91 5.32
N SER A 234 -16.90 4.08 4.79
CA SER A 234 -18.07 4.37 5.62
C SER A 234 -18.39 3.23 6.58
N ARG A 235 -17.97 2.01 6.24
CA ARG A 235 -18.21 0.79 7.01
C ARG A 235 -16.98 0.30 7.76
N SER A 236 -15.79 0.55 7.23
CA SER A 236 -14.53 0.04 7.79
C SER A 236 -13.75 1.08 8.59
N GLY A 237 -14.11 2.36 8.52
CA GLY A 237 -13.23 3.46 8.94
C GLY A 237 -11.97 3.59 8.07
N GLY A 238 -11.89 2.84 6.95
CA GLY A 238 -10.72 2.77 6.08
C GLY A 238 -9.47 2.28 6.81
N THR A 239 -8.31 2.81 6.41
CA THR A 239 -7.02 2.52 7.04
C THR A 239 -6.97 2.95 8.50
N LEU A 240 -7.68 4.02 8.88
CA LEU A 240 -7.77 4.46 10.27
C LEU A 240 -8.49 3.42 11.14
N GLY A 241 -9.54 2.80 10.61
CA GLY A 241 -10.20 1.67 11.25
C GLY A 241 -9.26 0.50 11.52
N MET A 242 -8.46 0.11 10.52
CA MET A 242 -7.47 -0.96 10.67
C MET A 242 -6.38 -0.62 11.70
N LEU A 243 -5.82 0.59 11.65
CA LEU A 243 -4.81 1.05 12.62
C LEU A 243 -5.39 1.12 14.03
N ARG A 244 -6.64 1.57 14.16
CA ARG A 244 -7.37 1.57 15.42
C ARG A 244 -7.62 0.16 15.94
N ASP A 245 -8.02 -0.77 15.08
CA ASP A 245 -8.25 -2.17 15.46
C ASP A 245 -6.95 -2.85 15.89
N LEU A 246 -5.84 -2.57 15.18
CA LEU A 246 -4.51 -3.01 15.57
C LEU A 246 -4.10 -2.43 16.92
N ALA A 247 -4.20 -1.12 17.09
CA ALA A 247 -3.87 -0.45 18.34
C ALA A 247 -4.75 -0.98 19.49
N ALA A 248 -6.04 -1.22 19.26
CA ALA A 248 -6.97 -1.76 20.26
C ALA A 248 -6.73 -3.24 20.58
N ALA A 249 -6.06 -3.99 19.69
CA ALA A 249 -5.69 -5.37 19.92
C ALA A 249 -4.38 -5.52 20.71
N LEU A 250 -3.52 -4.50 20.73
CA LEU A 250 -2.29 -4.50 21.51
C LEU A 250 -2.58 -4.37 23.01
N THR A 251 -1.96 -5.21 23.81
CA THR A 251 -1.93 -5.07 25.28
C THR A 251 -0.63 -4.38 25.71
N PRO A 252 -0.55 -3.82 26.93
CA PRO A 252 0.69 -3.22 27.43
C PRO A 252 1.89 -4.18 27.44
N GLU A 253 1.65 -5.49 27.51
CA GLU A 253 2.68 -6.53 27.46
C GLU A 253 3.28 -6.73 26.07
N ASP A 254 2.61 -6.27 25.01
CA ASP A 254 3.08 -6.37 23.62
C ASP A 254 4.12 -5.30 23.26
N VAL A 255 4.32 -4.29 24.13
CA VAL A 255 5.26 -3.19 23.92
C VAL A 255 6.26 -3.09 25.07
N GLY A 256 7.44 -2.52 24.79
CA GLY A 256 8.44 -2.25 25.83
C GLY A 256 7.89 -1.34 26.93
N ASP A 257 8.38 -1.51 28.17
CA ASP A 257 7.88 -0.79 29.35
C ASP A 257 7.82 0.74 29.13
N ASP A 258 8.80 1.31 28.43
CA ASP A 258 8.89 2.75 28.10
C ASP A 258 7.75 3.26 27.19
N TYR A 259 7.02 2.38 26.51
CA TYR A 259 5.96 2.71 25.54
C TYR A 259 4.55 2.39 26.03
N ARG A 260 4.39 1.80 27.23
CA ARG A 260 3.08 1.39 27.74
C ARG A 260 2.14 2.56 27.96
N ASP A 261 2.64 3.62 28.57
CA ASP A 261 1.85 4.84 28.81
C ASP A 261 1.47 5.51 27.48
N LEU A 262 2.41 5.56 26.52
CA LEU A 262 2.14 6.10 25.18
C LEU A 262 1.08 5.28 24.43
N LEU A 263 1.13 3.95 24.52
CA LEU A 263 0.13 3.07 23.91
C LEU A 263 -1.25 3.32 24.55
N ALA A 264 -1.33 3.45 25.88
CA ALA A 264 -2.57 3.72 26.59
C ALA A 264 -3.15 5.10 26.21
N ASP A 265 -2.31 6.14 26.15
CA ASP A 265 -2.71 7.48 25.71
C ASP A 265 -3.18 7.47 24.26
N LEU A 266 -2.47 6.77 23.38
CA LEU A 266 -2.86 6.59 21.98
C LEU A 266 -4.22 5.88 21.88
N GLN A 267 -4.42 4.79 22.61
CA GLN A 267 -5.69 4.06 22.64
C GLN A 267 -6.84 4.94 23.17
N ALA A 268 -6.58 5.82 24.13
CA ALA A 268 -7.59 6.72 24.69
C ALA A 268 -8.03 7.85 23.75
N ILE A 269 -7.15 8.28 22.83
CA ILE A 269 -7.47 9.33 21.83
C ILE A 269 -8.02 8.78 20.51
N LEU A 270 -7.88 7.48 20.26
CA LEU A 270 -8.37 6.86 19.03
C LEU A 270 -9.91 6.79 19.03
N PRO A 271 -10.58 7.24 17.95
CA PRO A 271 -12.03 7.15 17.85
C PRO A 271 -12.49 5.68 17.89
N SER A 272 -13.66 5.40 18.48
CA SER A 272 -14.22 4.06 18.42
C SER A 272 -14.63 3.70 17.00
N GLY A 273 -14.84 2.41 16.71
CA GLY A 273 -15.37 1.97 15.42
C GLY A 273 -16.72 2.61 15.08
N ALA A 274 -17.55 2.87 16.10
CA ALA A 274 -18.83 3.57 15.93
C ALA A 274 -18.64 5.05 15.63
N ASP A 275 -17.65 5.70 16.25
CA ASP A 275 -17.32 7.10 15.96
C ASP A 275 -16.80 7.27 14.54
N MET A 276 -16.10 6.27 14.00
CA MET A 276 -15.56 6.26 12.63
C MET A 276 -16.61 5.91 11.56
N GLU A 277 -17.74 5.32 11.93
CA GLU A 277 -18.78 4.97 10.96
C GLU A 277 -19.32 6.24 10.27
N GLY A 278 -19.21 6.30 8.95
CA GLY A 278 -19.59 7.48 8.17
C GLY A 278 -18.64 8.68 8.24
N MET A 279 -17.52 8.62 8.96
CA MET A 279 -16.50 9.69 8.95
C MET A 279 -15.77 9.81 7.61
N MET A 280 -15.78 8.76 6.80
CA MET A 280 -15.24 8.75 5.45
C MET A 280 -16.21 8.02 4.53
N GLY A 281 -16.35 8.47 3.29
CA GLY A 281 -17.16 7.82 2.27
C GLY A 281 -16.34 6.82 1.45
N THR A 282 -16.39 6.94 0.13
CA THR A 282 -15.59 6.10 -0.76
C THR A 282 -14.11 6.48 -0.68
N GLY A 283 -13.25 5.49 -0.51
CA GLY A 283 -11.80 5.60 -0.66
C GLY A 283 -11.33 5.02 -1.98
N ALA A 284 -10.37 5.69 -2.63
CA ALA A 284 -9.65 5.18 -3.79
C ALA A 284 -8.14 5.37 -3.59
N MET A 285 -7.35 4.40 -4.02
CA MET A 285 -5.89 4.43 -3.97
C MET A 285 -5.32 3.97 -5.30
N LEU A 286 -4.22 4.58 -5.73
CA LEU A 286 -3.52 4.25 -6.96
C LEU A 286 -2.01 4.43 -6.77
N MET A 287 -1.22 3.39 -7.03
CA MET A 287 0.23 3.50 -7.14
C MET A 287 0.63 3.44 -8.61
N THR A 288 1.12 4.55 -9.15
CA THR A 288 1.64 4.63 -10.51
C THR A 288 3.16 4.61 -10.51
N VAL A 289 3.72 4.02 -11.56
CA VAL A 289 5.15 4.02 -11.84
C VAL A 289 5.30 4.49 -13.29
N ASP A 290 6.11 5.52 -13.52
CA ASP A 290 6.42 6.05 -14.85
C ASP A 290 7.93 6.28 -15.00
N ASP A 291 8.36 6.98 -16.04
CA ASP A 291 9.79 7.24 -16.29
C ASP A 291 10.41 8.21 -15.29
N ASP A 292 9.61 9.01 -14.58
CA ASP A 292 10.11 10.03 -13.65
C ASP A 292 10.11 9.53 -12.19
N GLY A 293 9.19 8.64 -11.82
CA GLY A 293 9.08 8.20 -10.44
C GLY A 293 7.98 7.22 -10.09
N VAL A 294 7.71 7.17 -8.79
CA VAL A 294 6.65 6.35 -8.18
C VAL A 294 5.76 7.28 -7.38
N ALA A 295 4.45 7.14 -7.53
CA ALA A 295 3.47 7.92 -6.79
C ALA A 295 2.35 7.03 -6.26
N LEU A 296 2.17 7.02 -4.94
CA LEU A 296 1.01 6.45 -4.26
C LEU A 296 0.04 7.59 -3.92
N ARG A 297 -1.08 7.65 -4.63
CA ARG A 297 -2.14 8.64 -4.44
C ARG A 297 -3.34 7.97 -3.81
N SER A 298 -3.94 8.63 -2.84
CA SER A 298 -5.20 8.18 -2.25
C SER A 298 -6.13 9.36 -2.02
N VAL A 299 -7.42 9.11 -2.22
CA VAL A 299 -8.49 10.09 -2.09
C VAL A 299 -9.61 9.44 -1.29
N TRP A 300 -10.11 10.17 -0.29
CA TRP A 300 -11.22 9.74 0.54
C TRP A 300 -12.27 10.84 0.58
N GLU A 301 -13.52 10.46 0.31
CA GLU A 301 -14.64 11.36 0.52
C GLU A 301 -14.79 11.67 2.00
N MET A 302 -14.97 12.94 2.32
CA MET A 302 -15.29 13.39 3.66
C MET A 302 -16.79 13.72 3.72
N PRO A 303 -17.47 13.46 4.85
CA PRO A 303 -18.86 13.84 5.03
C PRO A 303 -19.01 15.35 4.85
N ALA A 304 -20.20 15.77 4.40
CA ALA A 304 -20.53 17.18 4.35
C ALA A 304 -20.45 17.78 5.77
N PRO A 305 -19.92 19.00 5.93
CA PRO A 305 -19.85 19.68 7.23
C PRO A 305 -21.23 20.00 7.80
#